data_AF-A0A0R2DN05-F1
#
_entry.id   AF-A0A0R2DN05-F1
#
_cell.length_a   1.000
_cell.length_b   1.000
_cell.length_c   1.000
_cell.angle_alpha   90.00
_cell.angle_beta   90.00
_cell.angle_gamma   90.00
#
_symmetry.space_group_name_H-M   'P 1'
#
loop_
_entity.id
_entity.type
_entity.pdbx_description
1 polymer ?
#
loop_
_entity_poly.entity_id
_entity_poly.type
_entity_poly.pdbx_seq_one_letter_code
_entity_poly.pdbx_strand_id
1 'polypeptide(L)'
;MLNNQQNNNRNVIKFPKDDDTIEITASGVLSAGVGEFLDDSTKPFTVTVHKPVPSNYDYAFQINGHSMEPVYQDKQVVFVKKEDDYRDGQIIAAVMDGCAYLKKLSVIDGEATLVSLNPKYPNIKVDKETGVKVLGVVFS
;
A
#
# COMPACT_ATOMS: atom_id res chain seq x y z
N MET A 1 24.63 52.76 -22.99
CA MET A 1 23.22 52.34 -22.91
C MET A 1 23.21 50.90 -22.42
N LEU A 2 22.60 50.64 -21.25
CA LEU A 2 22.46 49.29 -20.68
C LEU A 2 21.49 48.48 -21.55
N ASN A 3 21.78 47.19 -21.77
CA ASN A 3 20.72 46.19 -21.92
C ASN A 3 20.98 45.05 -20.93
N ASN A 4 20.05 44.94 -19.99
CA ASN A 4 20.03 44.05 -18.85
C ASN A 4 19.99 42.59 -19.28
N GLN A 5 20.81 41.78 -18.60
CA GLN A 5 20.56 40.36 -18.39
C GLN A 5 19.25 40.20 -17.62
N GLN A 6 18.33 39.39 -18.14
CA GLN A 6 17.28 38.76 -17.32
C GLN A 6 17.35 37.26 -17.55
N ASN A 7 18.24 36.61 -16.79
CA ASN A 7 18.17 35.19 -16.51
C ASN A 7 16.90 34.93 -15.70
N ASN A 8 15.83 34.55 -16.39
CA ASN A 8 14.61 34.08 -15.75
C ASN A 8 14.80 32.62 -15.30
N ASN A 9 15.49 32.42 -14.17
CA ASN A 9 15.47 31.17 -13.43
C ASN A 9 14.07 30.98 -12.81
N ARG A 10 13.11 30.51 -13.62
CA ARG A 10 11.84 30.02 -13.09
C ARG A 10 12.03 28.56 -12.71
N ASN A 11 12.00 28.27 -11.41
CA ASN A 11 11.70 26.93 -10.90
C ASN A 11 10.27 26.58 -11.32
N VAL A 12 10.11 26.09 -12.54
CA VAL A 12 8.84 25.55 -13.03
C VAL A 12 8.66 24.19 -12.36
N ILE A 13 7.76 24.11 -11.38
CA ILE A 13 7.23 22.83 -10.91
C ILE A 13 6.48 22.24 -12.10
N LYS A 14 7.06 21.22 -12.73
CA LYS A 14 6.37 20.45 -13.76
C LYS A 14 5.34 19.57 -13.03
N PHE A 15 4.07 19.94 -13.13
CA PHE A 15 3.00 19.01 -12.77
C PHE A 15 3.04 17.84 -13.76
N PRO A 16 2.88 16.59 -13.30
CA PRO A 16 2.73 15.45 -14.19
C PRO A 16 1.64 15.79 -15.22
N LYS A 17 1.93 15.60 -16.51
CA LYS A 17 0.90 15.74 -17.55
C LYS A 17 -0.12 14.62 -17.33
N ASP A 18 -1.38 14.87 -17.61
CA ASP A 18 -2.47 13.86 -17.52
C ASP A 18 -2.19 12.57 -18.33
N ASP A 19 -1.19 12.58 -19.22
CA ASP A 19 -0.69 11.40 -19.95
C ASP A 19 0.12 10.40 -19.09
N ASP A 20 0.64 10.82 -17.92
CA ASP A 20 1.48 9.99 -17.04
C ASP A 20 0.68 9.23 -15.99
N THR A 21 -0.65 9.42 -15.97
CA THR A 21 -1.56 8.72 -15.07
C THR A 21 -2.50 7.80 -15.82
N ILE A 22 -3.10 6.87 -15.10
CA ILE A 22 -4.11 5.94 -15.59
C ILE A 22 -5.12 5.69 -14.48
N GLU A 23 -6.38 5.56 -14.85
CA GLU A 23 -7.44 5.11 -13.94
C GLU A 23 -7.43 3.59 -13.85
N ILE A 24 -7.41 3.08 -12.62
CA ILE A 24 -7.57 1.66 -12.34
C ILE A 24 -8.67 1.45 -11.29
N THR A 25 -9.20 0.24 -11.24
CA THR A 25 -10.14 -0.16 -10.20
C THR A 25 -9.37 -0.68 -8.99
N ALA A 26 -9.42 0.05 -7.88
CA ALA A 26 -8.99 -0.47 -6.58
C ALA A 26 -10.03 -1.47 -6.06
N SER A 27 -9.58 -2.60 -5.56
CA SER A 27 -10.37 -3.66 -4.92
C SER A 27 -10.89 -3.26 -3.54
N GLY A 28 -10.32 -2.22 -2.93
CA GLY A 28 -10.71 -1.73 -1.62
C GLY A 28 -9.60 -0.91 -0.96
N VAL A 29 -9.66 -0.83 0.37
CA VAL A 29 -8.69 -0.10 1.20
C VAL A 29 -7.98 -1.05 2.16
N LEU A 30 -6.67 -0.89 2.33
CA LEU A 30 -5.90 -1.57 3.37
C LEU A 30 -5.55 -0.60 4.50
N SER A 31 -5.74 -1.03 5.74
CA SER A 31 -5.29 -0.25 6.88
C SER A 31 -3.80 -0.41 7.10
N ALA A 32 -3.10 0.71 7.06
CA ALA A 32 -1.80 0.84 7.66
C ALA A 32 -1.97 1.30 9.12
N GLY A 33 -2.80 0.63 9.92
CA GLY A 33 -3.14 1.10 11.25
C GLY A 33 -4.01 0.13 12.05
N VAL A 34 -5.09 0.65 12.62
CA VAL A 34 -6.03 -0.06 13.54
C VAL A 34 -6.90 -1.10 12.81
N GLY A 35 -6.64 -1.36 11.53
CA GLY A 35 -7.50 -2.19 10.70
C GLY A 35 -8.60 -1.35 10.09
N GLU A 36 -8.98 -1.67 8.86
CA GLU A 36 -10.15 -1.13 8.19
C GLU A 36 -11.09 -2.31 8.07
N PHE A 37 -12.29 -2.18 8.62
CA PHE A 37 -13.25 -3.26 8.56
C PHE A 37 -13.62 -3.48 7.08
N LEU A 38 -13.42 -4.70 6.61
CA LEU A 38 -13.98 -5.17 5.35
C LEU A 38 -15.47 -5.39 5.58
N ASP A 39 -16.24 -4.31 5.53
CA ASP A 39 -17.65 -4.47 5.29
C ASP A 39 -17.87 -4.86 3.82
N ASP A 40 -19.01 -5.47 3.51
CA ASP A 40 -19.48 -5.68 2.13
C ASP A 40 -19.69 -4.33 1.37
N SER A 41 -19.42 -3.19 2.01
CA SER A 41 -19.53 -1.84 1.45
C SER A 41 -18.19 -1.28 0.95
N THR A 42 -17.05 -1.93 1.23
CA THR A 42 -15.75 -1.71 0.59
C THR A 42 -15.79 -2.18 -0.87
N LYS A 43 -16.63 -1.50 -1.65
CA LYS A 43 -16.84 -1.74 -3.06
C LYS A 43 -15.62 -1.30 -3.84
N PRO A 44 -15.29 -2.00 -4.94
CA PRO A 44 -14.27 -1.53 -5.84
C PRO A 44 -14.56 -0.10 -6.30
N PHE A 45 -13.53 0.74 -6.35
CA PHE A 45 -13.65 2.15 -6.73
C PHE A 45 -12.52 2.55 -7.67
N THR A 46 -12.79 3.56 -8.50
CA THR A 46 -11.80 4.07 -9.45
C THR A 46 -10.79 4.97 -8.74
N VAL A 47 -9.51 4.74 -9.01
CA VAL A 47 -8.40 5.57 -8.53
C VAL A 47 -7.46 5.90 -9.66
N THR A 48 -6.93 7.12 -9.65
CA THR A 48 -5.90 7.56 -10.59
C THR A 48 -4.52 7.25 -10.01
N VAL A 49 -3.71 6.52 -10.75
CA VAL A 49 -2.33 6.15 -10.37
C VAL A 49 -1.34 6.58 -11.45
N HIS A 50 -0.08 6.78 -11.07
CA HIS A 50 0.99 7.06 -12.02
C HIS A 50 1.44 5.78 -12.73
N LYS A 51 1.78 5.91 -14.01
CA LYS A 51 2.43 4.83 -14.78
C LYS A 51 3.88 4.64 -14.29
N PRO A 52 4.45 3.42 -14.43
CA PRO A 52 3.84 2.22 -14.99
C PRO A 52 2.95 1.48 -13.97
N VAL A 53 1.82 0.98 -14.45
CA VAL A 53 0.99 0.02 -13.70
C VAL A 53 1.42 -1.39 -14.10
N PRO A 54 1.66 -2.30 -13.15
CA PRO A 54 1.99 -3.68 -13.48
C PRO A 54 0.84 -4.35 -14.26
N SER A 55 1.16 -5.14 -15.28
CA SER A 55 0.13 -5.84 -16.06
C SER A 55 -0.38 -7.12 -15.41
N ASN A 56 0.29 -7.62 -14.36
CA ASN A 56 0.02 -8.92 -13.74
C ASN A 56 -0.13 -8.78 -12.22
N TYR A 57 -1.20 -8.12 -11.78
CA TYR A 57 -1.65 -8.12 -10.38
C TYR A 57 -3.04 -8.75 -10.28
N ASP A 58 -3.40 -9.25 -9.10
CA ASP A 58 -4.73 -9.82 -8.84
C ASP A 58 -5.62 -8.83 -8.08
N TYR A 59 -5.02 -7.99 -7.22
CA TYR A 59 -5.72 -6.93 -6.50
C TYR A 59 -4.93 -5.62 -6.53
N ALA A 60 -5.64 -4.51 -6.44
CA ALA A 60 -5.07 -3.20 -6.18
C ALA A 60 -5.75 -2.61 -4.94
N PHE A 61 -5.00 -2.13 -3.97
CA PHE A 61 -5.58 -1.54 -2.76
C PHE A 61 -5.04 -0.15 -2.53
N GLN A 62 -5.91 0.77 -2.13
CA GLN A 62 -5.46 2.06 -1.60
C GLN A 62 -5.10 1.90 -0.12
N ILE A 63 -3.99 2.47 0.30
CA ILE A 63 -3.58 2.49 1.71
C ILE A 63 -4.34 3.60 2.44
N ASN A 64 -4.82 3.28 3.63
CA ASN A 64 -5.32 4.26 4.59
C ASN A 64 -4.53 4.17 5.89
N GLY A 65 -3.84 5.26 6.24
CA GLY A 65 -3.03 5.39 7.45
C GLY A 65 -1.52 5.32 7.20
N HIS A 66 -0.76 5.33 8.30
CA HIS A 66 0.66 5.66 8.30
C HIS A 66 1.58 4.56 8.85
N SER A 67 1.09 3.37 9.22
CA SER A 67 1.91 2.32 9.87
C SER A 67 3.00 1.73 8.98
N MET A 68 2.91 1.95 7.67
CA MET A 68 3.86 1.42 6.70
C MET A 68 4.77 2.52 6.14
N GLU A 69 4.68 3.73 6.66
CA GLU A 69 5.59 4.82 6.34
C GLU A 69 7.00 4.54 6.90
N PRO A 70 8.05 5.08 6.25
CA PRO A 70 8.01 5.95 5.07
C PRO A 70 7.93 5.18 3.74
N VAL A 71 7.93 3.84 3.77
CA VAL A 71 8.00 3.02 2.55
C VAL A 71 6.69 3.06 1.78
N TYR A 72 5.57 2.98 2.48
CA TYR A 72 4.24 3.07 1.91
C TYR A 72 3.49 4.25 2.52
N GLN A 73 3.05 5.17 1.67
CA GLN A 73 2.45 6.44 2.08
C GLN A 73 0.92 6.31 2.19
N ASP A 74 0.32 7.14 3.03
CA ASP A 74 -1.15 7.27 3.04
C ASP A 74 -1.67 7.62 1.65
N LYS A 75 -2.80 7.02 1.26
CA LYS A 75 -3.45 7.12 -0.06
C LYS A 75 -2.68 6.54 -1.24
N GLN A 76 -1.47 6.01 -1.04
CA GLN A 76 -0.76 5.26 -2.07
C GLN A 76 -1.55 4.02 -2.47
N VAL A 77 -1.52 3.67 -3.76
CA VAL A 77 -2.06 2.41 -4.26
C VAL A 77 -0.95 1.38 -4.35
N VAL A 78 -1.22 0.19 -3.86
CA VAL A 78 -0.33 -0.97 -3.93
C VAL A 78 -0.97 -2.09 -4.73
N PHE A 79 -0.14 -2.85 -5.43
CA PHE A 79 -0.55 -4.00 -6.21
C PHE A 79 -0.23 -5.28 -5.45
N VAL A 80 -1.12 -6.26 -5.54
CA VAL A 80 -1.02 -7.52 -4.80
C VAL A 80 -1.16 -8.69 -5.75
N LYS A 81 -0.26 -9.66 -5.62
CA LYS A 81 -0.33 -10.95 -6.31
C LYS A 81 -0.83 -11.98 -5.32
N LYS A 82 -1.88 -12.71 -5.70
CA LYS A 82 -2.37 -13.83 -4.92
C LYS A 82 -1.37 -14.98 -5.02
N GLU A 83 -0.74 -15.29 -3.91
CA GLU A 83 0.25 -16.35 -3.79
C GLU A 83 0.00 -17.15 -2.51
N ASP A 84 0.21 -18.46 -2.59
CA ASP A 84 0.06 -19.37 -1.46
C ASP A 84 1.40 -19.63 -0.72
N ASP A 85 2.54 -19.23 -1.31
CA ASP A 85 3.88 -19.33 -0.72
C ASP A 85 4.34 -17.95 -0.23
N TYR A 86 4.19 -17.69 1.07
CA TYR A 86 4.64 -16.46 1.72
C TYR A 86 5.82 -16.73 2.64
N ARG A 87 6.76 -15.77 2.65
CA ARG A 87 8.07 -15.86 3.31
C ARG A 87 8.24 -14.75 4.33
N ASP A 88 9.07 -15.03 5.34
CA ASP A 88 9.51 -14.03 6.29
C ASP A 88 10.08 -12.79 5.57
N GLY A 89 9.70 -11.61 6.04
CA GLY A 89 10.14 -10.33 5.52
C GLY A 89 9.30 -9.76 4.37
N GLN A 90 8.37 -10.51 3.79
CA GLN A 90 7.52 -10.00 2.70
C GLN A 90 6.47 -9.01 3.20
N ILE A 91 6.13 -8.03 2.36
CA ILE A 91 4.98 -7.15 2.58
C ILE A 91 3.73 -7.86 2.07
N ILE A 92 2.73 -8.01 2.92
CA ILE A 92 1.52 -8.77 2.61
C ILE A 92 0.27 -7.92 2.83
N ALA A 93 -0.75 -8.21 2.02
CA ALA A 93 -2.12 -7.82 2.29
C ALA A 93 -2.79 -8.96 3.07
N ALA A 94 -3.35 -8.66 4.23
CA ALA A 94 -3.89 -9.68 5.14
C ALA A 94 -5.21 -9.24 5.76
N VAL A 95 -6.05 -10.21 6.10
CA VAL A 95 -7.32 -10.00 6.80
C VAL A 95 -7.30 -10.76 8.12
N MET A 96 -7.57 -10.05 9.21
CA MET A 96 -7.64 -10.59 10.56
C MET A 96 -8.81 -9.93 11.29
N ASP A 97 -9.68 -10.73 11.91
CA ASP A 97 -10.87 -10.24 12.64
C ASP A 97 -11.77 -9.28 11.83
N GLY A 98 -11.90 -9.55 10.52
CA GLY A 98 -12.67 -8.71 9.60
C GLY A 98 -11.96 -7.43 9.16
N CYS A 99 -10.76 -7.15 9.67
CA CYS A 99 -9.98 -5.97 9.32
C CYS A 99 -8.92 -6.28 8.26
N ALA A 100 -8.77 -5.40 7.26
CA ALA A 100 -7.73 -5.49 6.24
C ALA A 100 -6.47 -4.72 6.63
N TYR A 101 -5.31 -5.32 6.42
CA TYR A 101 -4.02 -4.80 6.83
C TYR A 101 -2.98 -4.87 5.71
N LEU A 102 -2.14 -3.83 5.64
CA LEU A 102 -0.85 -3.88 4.95
C LEU A 102 0.27 -3.93 5.98
N LYS A 103 1.02 -5.03 6.04
CA LYS A 103 2.08 -5.26 7.05
C LYS A 103 3.22 -6.08 6.48
N LYS A 104 4.38 -6.01 7.12
CA LYS A 104 5.47 -6.96 6.87
C LYS A 104 5.21 -8.24 7.64
N LEU A 105 5.14 -9.38 6.97
CA LEU A 105 5.09 -10.67 7.62
C LEU A 105 6.44 -10.98 8.26
N SER A 106 6.44 -11.34 9.54
CA SER A 106 7.60 -11.96 10.18
C SER A 106 7.22 -13.29 10.80
N VAL A 107 8.02 -14.32 10.55
CA VAL A 107 7.79 -15.67 11.07
C VAL A 107 9.02 -16.12 11.84
N ILE A 108 8.88 -16.23 13.16
CA ILE A 108 9.97 -16.64 14.08
C ILE A 108 9.46 -17.84 14.88
N ASP A 109 10.21 -18.95 14.87
CA ASP A 109 9.85 -20.18 15.58
C ASP A 109 8.42 -20.70 15.30
N GLY A 110 7.93 -20.48 14.08
CA GLY A 110 6.58 -20.85 13.67
C GLY A 110 5.47 -19.89 14.12
N GLU A 111 5.83 -18.75 14.73
CA GLU A 111 4.90 -17.71 15.14
C GLU A 111 4.92 -16.55 14.14
N ALA A 112 3.75 -16.24 13.57
CA ALA A 112 3.61 -15.13 12.64
C ALA A 112 3.31 -13.81 13.38
N THR A 113 3.96 -12.74 12.95
CA THR A 113 3.74 -11.37 13.42
C THR A 113 3.60 -10.46 12.22
N LEU A 114 2.57 -9.62 12.22
CA LEU A 114 2.38 -8.54 11.27
C LEU A 114 3.08 -7.28 11.79
N VAL A 115 4.21 -6.97 11.18
CA VAL A 115 5.12 -5.90 11.62
C VAL A 115 4.79 -4.60 10.90
N SER A 116 4.65 -3.52 11.67
CA SER A 116 4.55 -2.16 11.15
C SER A 116 5.95 -1.65 10.78
N LEU A 117 6.11 -1.01 9.63
CA LEU A 117 7.39 -0.37 9.26
C LEU A 117 7.59 0.97 9.98
N ASN A 118 6.50 1.63 10.35
CA ASN A 118 6.51 2.85 11.15
C ASN A 118 6.53 2.47 12.65
N PRO A 119 7.60 2.83 13.40
CA PRO A 119 7.76 2.47 14.81
C PRO A 119 6.70 3.07 15.74
N LYS A 120 5.94 4.08 15.29
CA LYS A 120 4.84 4.67 16.07
C LYS A 120 3.63 3.74 16.18
N TYR A 121 3.58 2.68 15.38
CA TYR A 121 2.47 1.73 15.33
C TYR A 121 2.91 0.37 15.86
N PRO A 122 2.09 -0.29 16.69
CA PRO A 122 2.46 -1.59 17.25
C PRO A 122 2.51 -2.68 16.17
N ASN A 123 3.26 -3.73 16.47
CA ASN A 123 3.20 -4.99 15.74
C ASN A 123 1.99 -5.79 16.23
N ILE A 124 1.42 -6.60 15.36
CA ILE A 124 0.25 -7.44 15.65
C ILE A 124 0.72 -8.89 15.62
N LYS A 125 0.67 -9.57 16.77
CA LYS A 125 0.93 -11.01 16.80
C LYS A 125 -0.28 -11.74 16.23
N VAL A 126 -0.04 -12.70 15.35
CA VAL A 126 -1.09 -13.56 14.82
C VAL A 126 -1.39 -14.62 15.87
N ASP A 127 -2.63 -14.65 16.32
CA ASP A 127 -3.10 -15.67 17.25
C ASP A 127 -3.23 -17.02 16.53
N LYS A 128 -2.86 -18.12 17.20
CA LYS A 128 -2.85 -19.47 16.59
C LYS A 128 -4.25 -20.05 16.42
N GLU A 129 -5.23 -19.59 17.20
CA GLU A 129 -6.62 -20.05 17.15
C GLU A 129 -7.40 -19.31 16.06
N THR A 130 -7.25 -17.98 15.97
CA THR A 130 -7.97 -17.18 14.96
C THR A 130 -7.24 -17.13 13.62
N GLY A 131 -5.91 -17.18 13.65
CA GLY A 131 -5.06 -17.11 12.46
C GLY A 131 -5.15 -15.78 11.72
N VAL A 132 -4.62 -15.76 10.50
CA VAL A 132 -4.71 -14.62 9.59
C VAL A 132 -4.94 -15.13 8.17
N LYS A 133 -5.81 -14.46 7.42
CA LYS A 133 -6.01 -14.75 6.00
C LYS A 133 -5.13 -13.84 5.16
N VAL A 134 -4.07 -14.39 4.59
CA VAL A 134 -3.24 -13.66 3.62
C VAL A 134 -3.96 -13.60 2.27
N LEU A 135 -4.13 -12.40 1.73
CA LEU A 135 -4.72 -12.18 0.40
C LEU A 135 -3.67 -12.29 -0.71
N GLY A 136 -2.43 -11.94 -0.39
CA GLY A 136 -1.30 -12.04 -1.30
C GLY A 136 -0.11 -11.19 -0.88
N VAL A 137 0.92 -11.23 -1.72
CA VAL A 137 2.16 -10.48 -1.55
C VAL A 137 2.08 -9.17 -2.31
N VAL A 138 2.51 -8.11 -1.65
CA VAL A 138 2.53 -6.76 -2.23
C VAL A 138 3.79 -6.59 -3.04
N PHE A 139 3.61 -6.05 -4.24
CA PHE A 139 4.69 -5.62 -5.12
C PHE A 139 4.33 -4.24 -5.68
N SER A 140 5.27 -3.33 -5.61
CA SER A 140 5.12 -1.94 -6.08
C SER A 140 6.41 -1.49 -6.73
#